data_AF-A0A7X1PB14-F1
#
_entry.id   AF-A0A7X1PB14-F1
#
_cell.length_a   1.000
_cell.length_b   1.000
_cell.length_c   1.000
_cell.angle_alpha   90.00
_cell.angle_beta   90.00
_cell.angle_gamma   90.00
#
_symmetry.space_group_name_H-M   'P 1'
#
loop_
_entity.id
_entity.type
_entity.pdbx_description
1 polymer ?
#
loop_
_entity_poly.entity_id
_entity_poly.type
_entity_poly.pdbx_seq_one_letter_code
_entity_poly.pdbx_strand_id
1 'polypeptide(L)'
;MDTAAAATGNARVSVHLDFDAVVIGAGVTGLYQLHKLRELGLRVRALEAASGVGGTWYWNRYPGARFDSESWTYGYSFSQVLLD
;
A
#
# COMPACT_ATOMS: atom_id res chain seq x y z
N MET A 1 50.68 22.93 2.77
CA MET A 1 49.93 22.21 3.81
C MET A 1 48.46 22.45 3.53
N ASP A 2 47.94 21.49 2.78
CA ASP A 2 46.52 21.27 2.50
C ASP A 2 45.77 21.04 3.81
N THR A 3 44.59 21.66 3.96
CA THR A 3 43.34 21.00 4.37
C THR A 3 42.25 22.07 4.52
N ALA A 4 41.63 22.46 3.41
CA ALA A 4 40.30 23.05 3.46
C ALA A 4 39.31 21.87 3.54
N ALA A 5 38.73 21.66 4.72
CA ALA A 5 37.69 20.66 4.92
C ALA A 5 36.48 21.02 4.04
N ALA A 6 36.28 20.25 2.97
CA ALA A 6 35.10 20.34 2.13
C ALA A 6 33.87 20.01 3.00
N ALA A 7 33.02 21.01 3.24
CA ALA A 7 31.70 20.80 3.79
C ALA A 7 30.93 19.90 2.81
N THR A 8 30.85 18.61 3.15
CA THR A 8 30.05 17.64 2.39
C THR A 8 28.60 18.02 2.60
N GLY A 9 28.06 18.81 1.67
CA GLY A 9 26.66 19.20 1.64
C GLY A 9 25.80 17.96 1.57
N ASN A 10 25.17 17.61 2.69
CA ASN A 10 24.11 16.62 2.71
C ASN A 10 22.93 17.23 1.96
N ALA A 11 22.86 17.01 0.66
CA ALA A 11 21.72 17.37 -0.17
C ALA A 11 20.50 16.66 0.43
N ARG A 12 19.71 17.38 1.23
CA ARG A 12 18.42 16.89 1.68
C ARG A 12 17.61 16.64 0.42
N VAL A 13 17.47 15.37 0.05
CA VAL A 13 16.50 14.95 -0.96
C VAL A 13 15.18 15.56 -0.52
N SER A 14 14.64 16.48 -1.31
CA SER A 14 13.32 17.04 -1.07
C SER A 14 12.33 15.92 -1.34
N VAL A 15 11.97 15.20 -0.27
CA VAL A 15 10.92 14.20 -0.34
C VAL A 15 9.64 14.99 -0.62
N HIS A 16 9.10 14.83 -1.83
CA HIS A 16 7.81 15.43 -2.18
C HIS A 16 6.74 14.69 -1.38
N LEU A 17 6.39 15.22 -0.21
CA LEU A 17 5.40 14.64 0.70
C LEU A 17 3.96 15.04 0.32
N ASP A 18 3.79 15.71 -0.81
CA ASP A 18 2.48 16.14 -1.29
C ASP A 18 1.70 14.94 -1.85
N PHE A 19 0.68 14.53 -1.11
CA PHE A 19 -0.29 13.52 -1.49
C PHE A 19 -1.69 14.08 -1.25
N ASP A 20 -2.62 13.76 -2.15
CA ASP A 20 -4.03 14.11 -1.99
C ASP A 20 -4.71 13.20 -0.95
N ALA A 21 -4.18 11.99 -0.77
CA ALA A 21 -4.66 11.03 0.22
C ALA A 21 -3.56 10.05 0.68
N VAL A 22 -3.65 9.63 1.93
CA VAL A 22 -2.83 8.53 2.49
C VAL A 22 -3.76 7.43 3.00
N VAL A 23 -3.59 6.22 2.49
CA VAL A 23 -4.33 5.03 2.91
C VAL A 23 -3.50 4.26 3.93
N ILE A 24 -4.04 3.98 5.10
CA ILE A 24 -3.38 3.18 6.13
C ILE A 24 -3.95 1.76 6.12
N GLY A 25 -3.09 0.78 5.89
CA GLY A 25 -3.41 -0.63 5.71
C GLY A 25 -3.52 -1.04 4.24
N ALA A 26 -2.92 -2.18 3.90
CA ALA A 26 -2.96 -2.83 2.59
C ALA A 26 -3.72 -4.17 2.66
N GLY A 27 -4.85 -4.18 3.38
CA GLY A 27 -5.86 -5.23 3.31
C GLY A 27 -6.82 -5.04 2.14
N VAL A 28 -7.88 -5.85 2.09
CA VAL A 28 -8.87 -5.85 1.00
C VAL A 28 -9.48 -4.45 0.76
N THR A 29 -9.82 -3.73 1.82
CA THR A 29 -10.38 -2.37 1.68
C THR A 29 -9.32 -1.35 1.26
N GLY A 30 -8.13 -1.39 1.86
CA GLY A 30 -7.05 -0.44 1.56
C GLY A 30 -6.53 -0.55 0.13
N LEU A 31 -6.40 -1.76 -0.40
CA LEU A 31 -6.03 -1.99 -1.80
C LEU A 31 -7.08 -1.44 -2.77
N TYR A 32 -8.36 -1.66 -2.49
CA TYR A 32 -9.44 -1.15 -3.33
C TYR A 32 -9.55 0.38 -3.26
N GLN A 33 -9.41 0.96 -2.08
CA GLN A 33 -9.37 2.41 -1.89
C GLN A 33 -8.20 3.03 -2.67
N LEU A 34 -7.01 2.45 -2.59
CA LEU A 34 -5.84 2.88 -3.34
C LEU A 34 -6.09 2.82 -4.85
N HIS A 35 -6.67 1.73 -5.33
CA HIS A 35 -7.03 1.54 -6.73
C HIS A 35 -8.02 2.62 -7.21
N LYS A 36 -9.12 2.86 -6.47
CA LYS A 36 -10.13 3.86 -6.83
C LYS A 36 -9.61 5.30 -6.78
N LEU A 37 -8.81 5.65 -5.78
CA LEU A 37 -8.21 6.99 -5.72
C LEU A 37 -7.24 7.24 -6.88
N ARG A 38 -6.52 6.21 -7.34
CA ARG A 38 -5.67 6.31 -8.54
C ARG A 38 -6.49 6.46 -9.83
N GLU A 39 -7.62 5.77 -9.94
CA GLU A 39 -8.53 5.96 -11.09
C GLU A 39 -9.06 7.40 -11.18
N LEU A 40 -9.22 8.07 -10.03
CA LEU A 40 -9.59 9.49 -9.97
C LEU A 40 -8.43 10.45 -10.28
N GLY A 41 -7.23 9.94 -10.61
CA GLY A 41 -6.05 10.75 -10.91
C GLY A 41 -5.37 11.37 -9.70
N LEU A 42 -5.74 10.95 -8.48
CA LEU A 42 -5.18 11.49 -7.24
C LEU A 42 -3.80 10.88 -6.93
N ARG A 43 -2.91 11.72 -6.39
CA ARG A 43 -1.61 11.32 -5.83
C ARG A 43 -1.81 10.67 -4.48
N VAL A 44 -1.96 9.35 -4.46
CA VAL A 44 -2.23 8.57 -3.25
C VAL A 44 -1.07 7.64 -2.88
N ARG A 45 -0.79 7.54 -1.58
CA ARG A 45 0.17 6.60 -0.98
C ARG A 45 -0.53 5.65 -0.01
N ALA A 46 -0.24 4.36 -0.10
CA ALA A 46 -0.63 3.40 0.93
C ALA A 46 0.56 3.07 1.84
N LEU A 47 0.31 2.95 3.13
CA LEU A 47 1.27 2.53 4.15
C LEU A 47 0.73 1.30 4.86
N GLU A 48 1.55 0.27 5.01
CA GLU A 48 1.21 -0.98 5.67
C GLU A 48 2.30 -1.34 6.67
N ALA A 49 1.90 -1.85 7.83
CA ALA A 49 2.82 -2.28 8.88
C ALA A 49 3.44 -3.65 8.58
N ALA A 50 2.70 -4.52 7.89
CA ALA A 50 3.20 -5.77 7.36
C ALA A 50 4.25 -5.56 6.26
N SER A 51 5.13 -6.55 6.07
CA SER A 51 6.06 -6.55 4.93
C SER A 51 5.41 -6.96 3.61
N GLY A 52 4.08 -7.15 3.59
CA GLY A 52 3.32 -7.53 2.40
C GLY A 52 1.84 -7.17 2.52
N VAL A 53 1.11 -7.35 1.43
CA VAL A 53 -0.33 -7.07 1.35
C VAL A 53 -1.17 -8.21 1.94
N GLY A 54 -2.43 -7.92 2.27
CA GLY A 54 -3.42 -8.91 2.69
C GLY A 54 -4.17 -8.55 3.96
N GLY A 55 -3.65 -7.62 4.76
CA GLY A 55 -4.28 -7.18 6.02
C GLY A 55 -4.51 -8.37 6.95
N THR A 56 -5.75 -8.63 7.32
CA THR A 56 -6.13 -9.78 8.16
C THR A 56 -5.53 -11.10 7.65
N TRP A 57 -5.52 -11.33 6.33
CA TRP A 57 -4.97 -12.56 5.72
C TRP A 57 -3.44 -12.62 5.72
N TYR A 58 -2.78 -11.47 5.83
CA TYR A 58 -1.33 -11.44 5.99
C TYR A 58 -0.93 -11.92 7.39
N TRP A 59 -1.61 -11.42 8.43
CA TRP A 59 -1.28 -11.68 9.82
C TRP A 59 -1.81 -13.02 10.34
N ASN A 60 -2.99 -13.44 9.90
CA ASN A 60 -3.64 -14.66 10.37
C ASN A 60 -3.26 -15.85 9.49
N ARG A 61 -2.27 -16.63 9.93
CA ARG A 61 -1.79 -17.86 9.26
C ARG A 61 -1.81 -19.09 10.17
N TYR A 62 -2.76 -19.12 11.11
CA TYR A 62 -2.95 -20.28 11.97
C TYR A 62 -3.59 -21.44 11.19
N PRO A 63 -3.36 -22.71 11.57
CA PRO A 63 -3.97 -23.86 10.91
C PRO A 63 -5.50 -23.77 10.93
N GLY A 64 -6.13 -23.89 9.76
CA GLY A 64 -7.59 -23.80 9.62
C GLY A 64 -8.15 -22.38 9.47
N ALA A 65 -7.31 -21.35 9.35
CA ALA A 65 -7.75 -20.00 8.98
C ALA A 65 -8.56 -20.04 7.68
N ARG A 66 -9.82 -19.60 7.77
CA ARG A 66 -10.78 -19.63 6.66
C ARG A 66 -11.73 -18.46 6.75
N PHE A 67 -12.31 -18.11 5.61
CA PHE A 67 -13.44 -17.20 5.54
C PHE A 67 -14.74 -17.99 5.77
N ASP A 68 -15.77 -17.33 6.30
CA ASP A 68 -17.04 -17.94 6.69
C ASP A 68 -18.18 -17.71 5.70
N SER A 69 -17.98 -16.91 4.65
CA SER A 69 -18.92 -16.79 3.53
C SER A 69 -18.40 -17.48 2.26
N GLU A 70 -19.27 -17.63 1.28
CA GLU A 70 -18.96 -18.32 0.05
C GLU A 70 -17.91 -17.54 -0.76
N SER A 71 -16.94 -18.26 -1.35
CA SER A 71 -15.76 -17.65 -1.99
C SER A 71 -16.12 -16.59 -3.04
N TRP A 72 -17.22 -16.76 -3.77
CA TRP A 72 -17.66 -15.81 -4.81
C TRP A 72 -18.18 -14.48 -4.23
N THR A 73 -18.58 -14.44 -2.96
CA THR A 73 -18.99 -13.20 -2.29
C THR A 73 -17.79 -12.38 -1.80
N TYR A 74 -16.65 -13.04 -1.60
CA TYR A 74 -15.44 -12.45 -1.03
C TYR A 74 -14.33 -12.31 -2.06
N GLY A 75 -14.64 -11.55 -3.10
CA GLY A 75 -13.74 -11.23 -4.20
C GLY A 75 -13.97 -9.82 -4.72
N TYR A 76 -13.05 -9.34 -5.56
CA TYR A 76 -13.23 -8.07 -6.24
C TYR A 76 -14.05 -8.24 -7.52
N SER A 77 -15.08 -7.42 -7.68
CA SER A 77 -15.94 -7.42 -8.87
C SER A 77 -15.61 -6.31 -9.88
N PHE A 78 -14.58 -5.50 -9.63
CA PHE A 78 -14.24 -4.36 -10.50
C PHE A 78 -13.48 -4.77 -11.78
N SER A 79 -12.96 -6.00 -11.85
CA SER A 79 -12.15 -6.50 -12.97
C SER A 79 -12.68 -7.83 -13.45
N GLN A 80 -13.02 -7.90 -14.74
CA GLN A 80 -13.49 -9.14 -15.36
C GLN A 80 -12.43 -10.25 -15.30
N VAL A 81 -11.15 -9.89 -15.48
CA VAL A 81 -10.01 -10.85 -15.38
C VAL A 81 -9.89 -11.48 -13.98
N LEU A 82 -10.41 -10.84 -12.94
CA LEU A 82 -10.44 -11.41 -11.59
C LEU A 82 -11.65 -12.32 -11.34
N LEU A 83 -12.67 -12.24 -12.21
CA LEU A 83 -13.90 -13.01 -12.13
C LEU A 83 -13.91 -14.22 -13.08
N ASP A 84 -13.10 -14.18 -14.13
CA ASP A 84 -12.85 -15.27 -15.08
C ASP A 84 -11.88 -16.32 -14.51
#